data_AF-A0A3C0T5E7-F1
#
_entry.id   AF-A0A3C0T5E7-F1
#
_cell.length_a   1.000
_cell.length_b   1.000
_cell.length_c   1.000
_cell.angle_alpha   90.00
_cell.angle_beta   90.00
_cell.angle_gamma   90.00
#
_symmetry.space_group_name_H-M   'P 1'
#
loop_
_entity.id
_entity.type
_entity.pdbx_description
1 polymer ?
#
loop_
_entity_poly.entity_id
_entity_poly.type
_entity_poly.pdbx_seq_one_letter_code
_entity_poly.pdbx_strand_id
1 'polypeptide(L)'
;FGSKEAMNETSIQRVMAMNEHQRLPRVFVVQSELDLNVPVFMTESLHGALLDAGADVKYKLYRGVAHGFASSEGPQTEVCIKDVIQFIKD
;
A
#
# COMPACT_ATOMS: atom_id res chain seq x y z
N PHE A 1 14.55 -3.04 13.88
CA PHE A 1 14.58 -1.58 14.17
C PHE A 1 14.78 -1.40 15.66
N GLY A 2 15.79 -0.61 16.08
CA GLY A 2 16.25 -0.55 17.47
C GLY A 2 15.60 0.54 18.36
N SER A 3 14.82 1.45 17.78
CA SER A 3 14.09 2.51 18.50
C SER A 3 12.89 3.00 17.67
N LYS A 4 11.98 3.76 18.30
CA LYS A 4 10.84 4.38 17.61
C LYS A 4 11.30 5.41 16.59
N GLU A 5 12.37 6.12 16.90
CA GLU A 5 12.99 7.11 16.01
C GLU A 5 13.51 6.43 14.75
N ALA A 6 14.21 5.29 14.88
CA ALA A 6 14.68 4.51 13.73
C ALA A 6 13.54 3.92 12.88
N MET A 7 12.41 3.56 13.50
CA MET A 7 11.20 3.15 12.76
C MET A 7 10.58 4.34 12.00
N ASN A 8 10.56 5.53 12.60
CA ASN A 8 10.03 6.73 11.96
C ASN A 8 10.92 7.21 10.81
N GLU A 9 12.24 7.19 10.97
CA GLU A 9 13.22 7.58 9.95
C GLU A 9 13.12 6.71 8.69
N THR A 10 12.86 5.41 8.88
CA THR A 10 12.74 4.42 7.79
C THR A 10 11.32 4.25 7.25
N SER A 11 10.34 5.00 7.78
CA SER A 11 8.96 4.95 7.31
C SER A 11 8.86 5.46 5.87
N ILE A 12 8.35 4.60 4.97
CA ILE A 12 8.09 4.97 3.57
C ILE A 12 7.18 6.20 3.50
N GLN A 13 6.19 6.31 4.40
CA GLN A 13 5.29 7.46 4.45
C GLN A 13 6.05 8.77 4.71
N ARG A 14 7.03 8.77 5.62
CA ARG A 14 7.89 9.94 5.89
C ARG A 14 8.74 10.27 4.67
N VAL A 15 9.41 9.28 4.09
CA VAL A 15 10.31 9.47 2.93
C VAL A 15 9.55 10.09 1.76
N MET A 16 8.32 9.63 1.49
CA MET A 16 7.45 10.22 0.46
C MET A 16 7.03 11.65 0.82
N ALA A 17 6.57 11.87 2.06
CA ALA A 17 6.12 13.19 2.51
C ALA A 17 7.23 14.26 2.52
N MET A 18 8.48 13.85 2.74
CA MET A 18 9.65 14.74 2.77
C MET A 18 10.29 14.94 1.38
N ASN A 19 9.76 14.31 0.32
CA ASN A 19 10.26 14.41 -1.04
C ASN A 19 11.75 14.01 -1.20
N GLU A 20 12.20 13.04 -0.40
CA GLU A 20 13.60 12.55 -0.39
C GLU A 20 13.89 11.55 -1.53
N HIS A 21 13.01 11.43 -2.54
CA HIS A 21 13.09 10.46 -3.63
C HIS A 21 13.59 11.06 -4.96
N GLN A 22 14.42 10.31 -5.70
CA GLN A 22 14.89 10.72 -7.04
C GLN A 22 13.93 10.33 -8.18
N ARG A 23 13.32 9.15 -8.10
CA ARG A 23 12.35 8.63 -9.07
C ARG A 23 11.44 7.61 -8.38
N LEU A 24 10.13 7.81 -8.47
CA LEU A 24 9.17 6.89 -7.89
C LEU A 24 8.80 5.77 -8.88
N PRO A 25 8.78 4.50 -8.45
CA PRO A 25 8.23 3.44 -9.26
C PRO A 25 6.72 3.61 -9.41
N ARG A 26 6.12 2.93 -10.38
CA ARG A 26 4.67 2.73 -10.38
C ARG A 26 4.33 1.86 -9.16
N VAL A 27 3.32 2.24 -8.39
CA VAL A 27 2.93 1.53 -7.16
C VAL A 27 1.48 1.08 -7.26
N PHE A 28 1.20 -0.16 -6.88
CA PHE A 28 -0.16 -0.62 -6.63
C PHE A 28 -0.32 -0.95 -5.15
N VAL A 29 -1.16 -0.17 -4.47
CA VAL A 29 -1.43 -0.29 -3.04
C VAL A 29 -2.74 -1.05 -2.83
N VAL A 30 -2.68 -2.11 -2.03
CA VAL A 30 -3.80 -2.98 -1.69
C VAL A 30 -4.10 -2.88 -0.20
N GLN A 31 -5.37 -2.70 0.14
CA GLN A 31 -5.84 -2.66 1.54
C GLN A 31 -7.00 -3.63 1.76
N SER A 32 -6.97 -4.35 2.89
CA SER A 32 -8.12 -5.10 3.39
C SER A 32 -9.04 -4.20 4.23
N GLU A 33 -10.36 -4.27 4.01
CA GLU A 33 -11.33 -3.47 4.78
C GLU A 33 -11.36 -3.85 6.26
N LEU A 34 -11.25 -5.14 6.60
CA LEU A 34 -11.34 -5.64 7.97
C LEU A 34 -9.96 -5.86 8.59
N ASP A 35 -8.94 -5.12 8.13
CA ASP A 35 -7.62 -5.17 8.73
C ASP A 35 -7.61 -4.48 10.09
N LEU A 36 -7.48 -5.28 11.16
CA LEU A 36 -7.40 -4.79 12.53
C LEU A 36 -5.98 -4.39 12.94
N ASN A 37 -4.97 -4.78 12.15
CA ASN A 37 -3.56 -4.50 12.44
C ASN A 37 -3.11 -3.20 11.75
N VAL A 38 -3.62 -2.96 10.54
CA VAL A 38 -3.31 -1.79 9.71
C VAL A 38 -4.63 -1.16 9.25
N PRO A 39 -5.20 -0.23 10.03
CA PRO A 39 -6.46 0.41 9.68
C PRO A 39 -6.39 1.14 8.33
N VAL A 40 -7.53 1.17 7.63
CA VAL A 40 -7.65 1.73 6.27
C VAL A 40 -7.03 3.12 6.13
N PHE A 41 -7.23 4.01 7.12
CA PHE A 41 -6.72 5.38 7.08
C PHE A 41 -5.19 5.45 6.93
N MET A 42 -4.44 4.47 7.45
CA MET A 42 -2.98 4.45 7.34
C MET A 42 -2.54 4.27 5.89
N THR A 43 -3.23 3.40 5.16
CA THR A 43 -2.94 3.12 3.76
C THR A 43 -3.48 4.23 2.86
N GLU A 44 -4.61 4.85 3.20
CA GLU A 44 -5.08 6.08 2.55
C GLU A 44 -4.09 7.24 2.73
N SER A 45 -3.49 7.38 3.92
CA SER A 45 -2.45 8.38 4.18
C SER A 45 -1.20 8.15 3.32
N LEU A 46 -0.78 6.89 3.16
CA LEU A 46 0.32 6.54 2.25
C LEU A 46 -0.05 6.85 0.78
N HIS A 47 -1.26 6.53 0.36
CA HIS A 47 -1.73 6.80 -0.99
C HIS A 47 -1.73 8.31 -1.29
N GLY A 48 -2.19 9.14 -0.35
CA GLY A 48 -2.10 10.61 -0.47
C GLY A 48 -0.66 11.09 -0.61
N ALA A 49 0.25 10.61 0.26
CA ALA A 49 1.67 10.97 0.19
C ALA A 49 2.32 10.55 -1.14
N LEU A 50 1.95 9.41 -1.72
CA LEU A 50 2.44 8.95 -3.03
C LEU A 50 1.92 9.85 -4.17
N LEU A 51 0.65 10.26 -4.12
CA LEU A 51 0.06 11.18 -5.09
C LEU A 51 0.74 12.57 -5.03
N ASP A 52 0.89 13.12 -3.83
CA ASP A 52 1.54 14.43 -3.62
C ASP A 52 3.00 14.44 -4.09
N ALA A 53 3.66 13.29 -3.96
CA ALA A 53 5.03 13.07 -4.43
C ALA A 53 5.14 12.85 -5.95
N GLY A 54 4.01 12.84 -6.69
CA GLY A 54 3.96 12.65 -8.14
C GLY A 54 4.13 11.19 -8.60
N ALA A 55 3.88 10.21 -7.73
CA ALA A 55 3.92 8.80 -8.12
C ALA A 55 2.78 8.44 -9.07
N ASP A 56 3.05 7.52 -10.00
CA ASP A 56 1.99 6.75 -10.65
C ASP A 56 1.53 5.67 -9.67
N VAL A 57 0.48 5.95 -8.91
CA VAL A 57 -0.05 5.06 -7.88
C VAL A 57 -1.50 4.67 -8.17
N LYS A 58 -1.78 3.38 -8.08
CA LYS A 58 -3.14 2.82 -7.99
C LYS A 58 -3.42 2.36 -6.57
N TYR A 59 -4.64 2.55 -6.10
CA TYR A 59 -5.10 2.07 -4.79
C TYR A 59 -6.38 1.24 -4.93
N LYS A 60 -6.47 0.12 -4.20
CA LYS A 60 -7.69 -0.70 -4.13
C LYS A 60 -7.95 -1.21 -2.71
N LEU A 61 -9.17 -0.95 -2.22
CA LEU A 61 -9.71 -1.50 -0.99
C LEU A 61 -10.55 -2.75 -1.29
N TYR A 62 -10.18 -3.89 -0.69
CA TYR A 62 -10.90 -5.15 -0.80
C TYR A 62 -11.88 -5.28 0.36
N ARG A 63 -13.17 -5.41 0.03
CA ARG A 63 -14.27 -5.44 1.01
C ARG A 63 -14.41 -6.81 1.66
N GLY A 64 -14.76 -6.82 2.94
CA GLY A 64 -15.08 -8.04 3.70
C GLY A 64 -13.92 -9.00 3.95
N VAL A 65 -12.67 -8.59 3.71
CA VAL A 65 -11.49 -9.44 3.92
C VAL A 65 -10.63 -8.92 5.07
N ALA A 66 -9.97 -9.85 5.77
CA ALA A 66 -9.11 -9.57 6.91
C ALA A 66 -7.66 -9.24 6.50
N HIS A 67 -6.83 -8.92 7.49
CA HIS A 67 -5.39 -8.77 7.32
C HIS A 67 -4.78 -9.99 6.61
N GLY A 68 -3.93 -9.75 5.62
CA GLY A 68 -3.19 -10.83 4.92
C GLY A 68 -4.06 -11.76 4.07
N PHE A 69 -5.28 -11.36 3.66
CA PHE A 69 -6.20 -12.22 2.90
C PHE A 69 -5.58 -12.89 1.67
N ALA A 70 -4.69 -12.18 0.97
CA ALA A 70 -4.03 -12.66 -0.24
C ALA A 70 -2.98 -13.76 0.02
N SER A 71 -2.73 -14.14 1.27
CA SER A 71 -1.79 -15.22 1.63
C SER A 71 -2.39 -16.63 1.52
N SER A 72 -3.72 -16.73 1.38
CA SER A 72 -4.44 -18.00 1.26
C SER A 72 -5.26 -18.02 -0.02
N GLU A 73 -5.42 -19.19 -0.63
CA GLU A 73 -6.27 -19.36 -1.82
C GLU A 73 -7.73 -18.99 -1.51
N GLY A 74 -8.39 -18.32 -2.46
CA GLY A 74 -9.79 -17.95 -2.32
C GLY A 74 -10.24 -16.92 -3.37
N PRO A 75 -11.56 -16.69 -3.49
CA PRO A 75 -12.09 -15.81 -4.53
C PRO A 75 -11.53 -14.39 -4.52
N GLN A 76 -11.32 -13.82 -3.33
CA GLN A 76 -10.74 -12.47 -3.19
C GLN A 76 -9.25 -12.45 -3.54
N THR A 77 -8.51 -13.50 -3.20
CA THR A 77 -7.09 -13.66 -3.59
C THR A 77 -6.95 -13.77 -5.11
N GLU A 78 -7.81 -14.54 -5.77
CA GLU A 78 -7.85 -14.63 -7.24
C GLU A 78 -8.14 -13.28 -7.91
N VAL A 79 -9.05 -12.50 -7.35
CA VAL A 79 -9.30 -11.12 -7.81
C VAL A 79 -8.05 -10.28 -7.63
N CYS A 80 -7.42 -10.33 -6.46
CA CYS A 80 -6.21 -9.57 -6.17
C CYS A 80 -5.06 -9.90 -7.12
N ILE A 81 -4.85 -11.18 -7.44
CA ILE A 81 -3.84 -11.63 -8.39
C ILE A 81 -4.14 -11.06 -9.79
N LYS A 82 -5.39 -11.10 -10.24
CA LYS A 82 -5.79 -10.53 -11.54
C LYS A 82 -5.54 -9.03 -11.61
N ASP A 83 -5.85 -8.29 -10.55
CA ASP A 83 -5.60 -6.85 -10.48
C ASP A 83 -4.11 -6.53 -10.53
N VAL A 84 -3.27 -7.30 -9.82
CA VAL A 84 -1.80 -7.16 -9.88
C VAL A 84 -1.27 -7.43 -11.29
N ILE A 85 -1.72 -8.52 -11.93
CA ILE A 85 -1.33 -8.85 -13.31
C ILE A 85 -1.74 -7.72 -14.27
N GLN A 86 -2.95 -7.16 -14.11
CA GLN A 86 -3.41 -6.06 -14.94
C GLN A 86 -2.54 -4.81 -14.76
N PHE A 87 -2.23 -4.44 -13.51
CA PHE A 87 -1.36 -3.30 -13.20
C PHE A 87 0.04 -3.41 -13.82
N ILE A 88 0.59 -4.62 -13.89
CA ILE A 88 1.90 -4.89 -14.51
C ILE A 88 1.85 -4.74 -16.04
N LYS A 89 0.71 -5.09 -16.65
CA LYS A 89 0.53 -5.05 -18.12
C LYS A 89 0.19 -3.66 -18.66
N ASP A 90 -0.48 -2.82 -17.86
CA ASP A 90 -0.80 -1.42 -18.17
C ASP A 90 0.46 -0.56 -18.24
#